data_AF-A0A7H8J384-F1
#
_entry.id   AF-A0A7H8J384-F1
#
_cell.length_a   1.000
_cell.length_b   1.000
_cell.length_c   1.000
_cell.angle_alpha   90.00
_cell.angle_beta   90.00
_cell.angle_gamma   90.00
#
_symmetry.space_group_name_H-M   'P 1'
#
loop_
_entity.id
_entity.type
_entity.pdbx_description
1 polymer ?
#
loop_
_entity_poly.entity_id
_entity_poly.type
_entity_poly.pdbx_seq_one_letter_code
_entity_poly.pdbx_strand_id
1 'polypeptide(L)'
;MSKRPVTHYMATRPDGTVHPSCEYLARYAREHGEPVTTVNLADHVGQTIDHPSPGKKWYTDAPFSYFHMYTKPGEILERIEEGWPIRLFVVQPRGETGNWGEGHYPYWLMSHQVHVVAETDAWRAFGHRGEKVLNTIAQVPDLARQWAEAWAADPDGARRQYAAWDERLDDTRAVTDWAHWKARYSRRAAGLKTAYTLASAAAEKAATDAGADTDVVAAISLRARCLVAGQLLHDRICSGEYEKSIRALLLGTQLDTPTPVAA
;
A
#
# COMPACT_ATOMS: atom_id res chain seq x y z
N MET A 1 -29.24 21.69 -13.36
CA MET A 1 -28.88 20.27 -13.41
C MET A 1 -28.07 19.93 -12.17
N SER A 2 -28.62 19.13 -11.25
CA SER A 2 -27.90 18.67 -10.06
C SER A 2 -26.80 17.71 -10.51
N LYS A 3 -25.56 18.20 -10.59
CA LYS A 3 -24.39 17.33 -10.81
C LYS A 3 -24.37 16.34 -9.65
N ARG A 4 -24.37 15.02 -9.93
CA ARG A 4 -24.15 14.00 -8.89
C ARG A 4 -22.97 14.43 -8.02
N PRO A 5 -23.07 14.34 -6.68
CA PRO A 5 -21.95 14.67 -5.81
C PRO A 5 -20.73 13.87 -6.26
N VAL A 6 -19.66 14.57 -6.64
CA VAL A 6 -18.40 13.92 -7.02
C VAL A 6 -17.83 13.35 -5.73
N THR A 7 -17.82 12.02 -5.65
CA THR A 7 -17.33 11.28 -4.50
C THR A 7 -15.81 11.27 -4.52
N HIS A 8 -15.20 11.65 -3.40
CA HIS A 8 -13.75 11.61 -3.23
C HIS A 8 -13.37 10.68 -2.08
N TYR A 9 -12.10 10.32 -2.02
CA TYR A 9 -11.54 9.44 -1.02
C TYR A 9 -10.47 10.15 -0.22
N MET A 10 -10.37 9.83 1.05
CA MET A 10 -9.34 10.35 1.94
C MET A 10 -8.84 9.22 2.82
N ALA A 11 -7.52 9.16 3.02
CA ALA A 11 -6.92 8.25 3.98
C ALA A 11 -6.51 9.00 5.24
N THR A 12 -6.59 8.29 6.35
CA THR A 12 -6.08 8.74 7.63
C THR A 12 -5.21 7.66 8.26
N ARG A 13 -4.57 8.02 9.37
CA ARG A 13 -3.86 7.08 10.24
C ARG A 13 -4.77 5.93 10.69
N PRO A 14 -4.20 4.80 11.17
CA PRO A 14 -4.99 3.68 11.70
C PRO A 14 -5.96 4.05 12.82
N ASP A 15 -5.66 5.11 13.59
CA ASP A 15 -6.53 5.61 14.65
C ASP A 15 -7.68 6.50 14.14
N GLY A 16 -7.70 6.83 12.84
CA GLY A 16 -8.71 7.68 12.21
C GLY A 16 -8.34 9.17 12.21
N THR A 17 -7.23 9.55 12.83
CA THR A 17 -6.86 10.94 13.04
C THR A 17 -6.23 11.58 11.80
N VAL A 18 -6.58 12.85 11.61
CA VAL A 18 -5.97 13.76 10.66
C VAL A 18 -5.20 14.79 11.48
N HIS A 19 -3.89 14.80 11.28
CA HIS A 19 -3.02 15.80 11.88
C HIS A 19 -3.05 17.10 11.08
N PRO A 20 -2.68 18.22 11.70
CA PRO A 20 -2.45 19.43 10.95
C PRO A 20 -1.28 19.17 10.01
N SER A 21 -1.48 19.36 8.72
CA SER A 21 -0.47 19.16 7.68
C SER A 21 0.61 20.26 7.68
N CYS A 22 0.55 21.22 8.60
CA CYS A 22 1.59 22.20 8.82
C CYS A 22 2.49 21.79 10.00
N GLU A 23 3.66 21.22 9.71
CA GLU A 23 4.62 20.82 10.74
C GLU A 23 5.11 22.02 11.57
N TYR A 24 5.16 23.23 10.98
CA TYR A 24 5.48 24.44 11.73
C TYR A 24 4.47 24.68 12.87
N LEU A 25 3.16 24.58 12.58
CA LEU A 25 2.11 24.74 13.59
C LEU A 25 2.15 23.61 14.62
N ALA A 26 2.35 22.37 14.17
CA ALA A 26 2.47 21.23 15.07
C ALA A 26 3.67 21.40 16.02
N ARG A 27 4.83 21.85 15.51
CA ARG A 27 6.02 22.13 16.30
C ARG A 27 5.81 23.30 17.26
N TYR A 28 5.25 24.41 16.79
CA TYR A 28 4.96 25.59 17.62
C TYR A 28 4.09 25.21 18.83
N ALA A 29 2.99 24.48 18.60
CA ALA A 29 2.10 24.03 19.66
C ALA A 29 2.84 23.15 20.68
N ARG A 30 3.64 22.17 20.22
CA ARG A 30 4.46 21.31 21.09
C ARG A 30 5.44 22.12 21.94
N GLU A 31 6.16 23.07 21.34
CA GLU A 31 7.17 23.92 22.02
C GLU A 31 6.55 24.80 23.11
N HIS A 32 5.26 25.16 22.98
CA HIS A 32 4.55 26.01 23.91
C HIS A 32 3.61 25.23 24.85
N GLY A 33 3.64 23.89 24.82
CA GLY A 33 2.79 23.04 25.65
C GLY A 33 1.29 23.07 25.28
N GLU A 34 0.97 23.54 24.08
CA GLU A 34 -0.39 23.60 23.56
C GLU A 34 -0.78 22.27 22.88
N PRO A 35 -2.06 21.87 22.94
CA PRO A 35 -2.52 20.68 22.24
C PRO A 35 -2.47 20.90 20.72
N VAL A 36 -1.88 19.95 20.00
CA VAL A 36 -1.95 19.92 18.53
C VAL A 36 -3.38 19.56 18.14
N THR A 37 -4.11 20.50 17.55
CA THR A 37 -5.48 20.26 17.07
C THR A 37 -5.48 19.14 16.03
N THR A 38 -6.30 18.11 16.24
CA THR A 38 -6.52 17.01 15.30
C THR A 38 -8.02 16.81 15.11
N VAL A 39 -8.40 16.06 14.08
CA VAL A 39 -9.79 15.62 13.91
C VAL A 39 -9.81 14.13 13.57
N ASN A 40 -10.71 13.37 14.20
CA ASN A 40 -10.89 11.96 13.90
C ASN A 40 -12.08 11.79 12.94
N LEU A 41 -11.83 11.36 11.71
CA LEU A 41 -12.91 11.24 10.73
C LEU A 41 -13.97 10.20 11.11
N ALA A 42 -13.60 9.18 11.88
CA ALA A 42 -14.51 8.13 12.30
C ALA A 42 -15.63 8.65 13.21
N ASP A 43 -15.32 9.63 14.05
CA ASP A 43 -16.26 10.22 15.01
C ASP A 43 -17.23 11.21 14.33
N HIS A 44 -16.96 11.56 13.07
CA HIS A 44 -17.68 12.59 12.32
C HIS A 44 -18.35 12.06 11.04
N VAL A 45 -18.56 10.75 10.92
CA VAL A 45 -19.36 10.19 9.81
C VAL A 45 -20.75 10.81 9.79
N GLY A 46 -21.18 11.29 8.62
CA GLY A 46 -22.41 12.03 8.41
C GLY A 46 -22.34 13.52 8.72
N GLN A 47 -21.18 14.04 9.13
CA GLN A 47 -21.01 15.44 9.53
C GLN A 47 -20.10 16.21 8.57
N THR A 48 -20.22 17.54 8.58
CA THR A 48 -19.26 18.43 7.94
C THR A 48 -18.29 18.97 8.99
N ILE A 49 -17.00 18.86 8.70
CA ILE A 49 -15.91 19.26 9.58
C ILE A 49 -14.93 20.18 8.85
N ASP A 50 -14.27 21.02 9.64
CA ASP A 50 -13.14 21.84 9.20
C ASP A 50 -11.82 21.08 9.33
N HIS A 51 -10.86 21.43 8.48
CA HIS A 51 -9.48 20.96 8.62
C HIS A 51 -8.95 21.42 9.99
N PRO A 52 -8.12 20.63 10.71
CA PRO A 52 -7.58 21.02 12.02
C PRO A 52 -6.78 22.32 12.01
N SER A 53 -6.38 22.78 10.83
CA SER A 53 -5.72 24.07 10.62
C SER A 53 -6.20 24.67 9.30
N PRO A 54 -7.41 25.26 9.20
CA PRO A 54 -7.99 25.72 7.94
C PRO A 54 -7.51 27.12 7.53
N GLY A 55 -6.61 27.73 8.31
CA GLY A 55 -6.24 29.15 8.19
C GLY A 55 -7.37 30.11 8.63
N LYS A 56 -7.06 31.41 8.69
CA LYS A 56 -8.09 32.47 8.80
C LYS A 56 -8.31 33.09 7.42
N LYS A 57 -9.58 33.35 7.06
CA LYS A 57 -9.99 33.89 5.75
C LYS A 57 -9.48 35.30 5.39
N TRP A 58 -8.57 35.92 6.17
CA TRP A 58 -8.09 37.27 5.88
C TRP A 58 -6.71 37.57 6.51
N TYR A 59 -5.77 37.99 5.66
CA TYR A 59 -4.55 38.78 5.89
C TYR A 59 -3.48 38.35 6.91
N THR A 60 -3.69 37.32 7.72
CA THR A 60 -2.61 36.82 8.59
C THR A 60 -1.77 35.80 7.84
N ASP A 61 -0.44 35.96 7.83
CA ASP A 61 0.58 35.00 7.36
C ASP A 61 0.59 33.67 8.13
N ALA A 62 -0.52 33.31 8.79
CA ALA A 62 -0.66 32.07 9.51
C ALA A 62 -0.65 30.91 8.49
N PRO A 63 0.22 29.89 8.69
CA PRO A 63 0.22 28.71 7.85
C PRO A 63 -1.18 28.07 7.80
N PHE A 64 -1.65 27.68 6.62
CA PHE A 64 -2.96 27.04 6.44
C PHE A 64 -2.84 25.70 5.72
N SER A 65 -3.59 24.73 6.26
CA SER A 65 -3.72 23.32 5.89
C SER A 65 -4.95 22.98 5.03
N TYR A 66 -4.91 21.99 4.13
CA TYR A 66 -6.09 21.42 3.47
C TYR A 66 -6.26 19.94 3.76
N PHE A 67 -7.51 19.46 3.73
CA PHE A 67 -7.77 18.04 3.53
C PHE A 67 -7.33 17.62 2.13
N HIS A 68 -6.55 16.54 2.05
CA HIS A 68 -6.12 15.92 0.81
C HIS A 68 -7.09 14.81 0.40
N MET A 69 -7.71 14.99 -0.76
CA MET A 69 -8.71 14.08 -1.30
C MET A 69 -8.31 13.56 -2.68
N TYR A 70 -8.76 12.35 -2.99
CA TYR A 70 -8.39 11.62 -4.19
C TYR A 70 -9.62 11.18 -4.96
N THR A 71 -9.54 11.15 -6.28
CA THR A 71 -10.68 10.74 -7.13
C THR A 71 -10.90 9.23 -7.10
N LYS A 72 -9.86 8.45 -6.85
CA LYS A 72 -9.90 6.99 -6.73
C LYS A 72 -9.13 6.51 -5.50
N PRO A 73 -9.55 5.40 -4.86
CA PRO A 73 -8.87 4.87 -3.69
C PRO A 73 -7.39 4.57 -3.91
N GLY A 74 -7.01 4.05 -5.09
CA GLY A 74 -5.61 3.65 -5.34
C GLY A 74 -4.63 4.80 -5.46
N GLU A 75 -5.10 6.02 -5.72
CA GLU A 75 -4.26 7.22 -5.83
C GLU A 75 -3.70 7.65 -4.47
N ILE A 76 -4.35 7.23 -3.38
CA ILE A 76 -3.89 7.45 -2.01
C ILE A 76 -2.49 6.85 -1.80
N LEU A 77 -2.25 5.63 -2.31
CA LEU A 77 -0.98 4.94 -2.07
C LEU A 77 0.21 5.65 -2.72
N GLU A 78 -0.02 6.57 -3.67
CA GLU A 78 1.03 7.39 -4.27
C GLU A 78 1.59 8.44 -3.29
N ARG A 79 0.86 8.74 -2.20
CA ARG A 79 1.10 9.91 -1.34
C ARG A 79 1.00 9.66 0.16
N ILE A 80 0.69 8.44 0.60
CA ILE A 80 0.73 8.13 2.04
C ILE A 80 2.16 8.23 2.57
N GLU A 81 2.45 9.29 3.32
CA GLU A 81 3.79 9.51 3.89
C GLU A 81 4.06 8.57 5.06
N GLU A 82 3.04 8.34 5.88
CA GLU A 82 3.13 7.49 7.08
C GLU A 82 3.01 5.99 6.78
N GLY A 83 2.74 5.64 5.52
CA GLY A 83 2.61 4.26 5.09
C GLY A 83 1.29 3.61 5.51
N TRP A 84 1.30 2.27 5.55
CA TRP A 84 0.15 1.41 5.86
C TRP A 84 0.34 0.85 7.29
N PRO A 85 -0.72 0.60 8.10
CA PRO A 85 -2.15 0.64 7.76
C PRO A 85 -2.74 2.04 7.67
N ILE A 86 -3.89 2.13 7.00
CA ILE A 86 -4.70 3.34 6.89
C ILE A 86 -6.16 3.02 7.17
N ARG A 87 -6.93 4.05 7.53
CA ARG A 87 -8.39 4.04 7.39
C ARG A 87 -8.78 4.82 6.14
N LEU A 88 -9.83 4.38 5.46
CA LEU A 88 -10.25 4.95 4.18
C LEU A 88 -11.67 5.51 4.30
N PHE A 89 -11.85 6.76 3.90
CA PHE A 89 -13.11 7.46 4.00
C PHE A 89 -13.59 7.92 2.64
N VAL A 90 -14.91 7.88 2.48
CA VAL A 90 -15.65 8.52 1.40
C VAL A 90 -16.04 9.91 1.88
N VAL A 91 -15.63 10.95 1.15
CA VAL A 91 -15.85 12.34 1.53
C VAL A 91 -16.39 13.17 0.37
N GLN A 92 -17.08 14.25 0.71
CA GLN A 92 -17.48 15.28 -0.23
C GLN A 92 -16.81 16.60 0.18
N PRO A 93 -16.04 17.23 -0.71
CA PRO A 93 -15.48 18.55 -0.42
C PRO A 93 -16.61 19.58 -0.26
N ARG A 94 -16.39 20.57 0.61
CA ARG A 94 -17.31 21.69 0.85
C ARG A 94 -16.57 23.01 0.70
N GLY A 95 -17.26 24.02 0.17
CA GLY A 95 -16.67 25.33 -0.07
C GLY A 95 -15.69 25.33 -1.25
N GLU A 96 -14.64 26.12 -1.14
CA GLU A 96 -13.63 26.26 -2.20
C GLU A 96 -12.78 25.00 -2.30
N THR A 97 -12.50 24.59 -3.53
CA THR A 97 -11.69 23.42 -3.84
C THR A 97 -10.67 23.77 -4.90
N GLY A 98 -9.47 23.22 -4.78
CA GLY A 98 -8.40 23.48 -5.73
C GLY A 98 -7.33 22.42 -5.69
N ASN A 99 -6.30 22.65 -6.49
CA ASN A 99 -5.12 21.81 -6.56
C ASN A 99 -3.92 22.73 -6.40
N TRP A 100 -3.73 23.19 -5.17
CA TRP A 100 -2.79 24.26 -4.79
C TRP A 100 -1.39 23.73 -4.46
N GLY A 101 -1.10 22.46 -4.80
CA GLY A 101 0.24 21.88 -4.63
C GLY A 101 1.20 22.31 -5.74
N GLU A 102 2.51 22.29 -5.45
CA GLU A 102 3.58 22.65 -6.40
C GLU A 102 3.58 21.77 -7.67
N GLY A 103 3.07 20.54 -7.57
CA GLY A 103 2.76 19.71 -8.73
C GLY A 103 1.26 19.71 -8.98
N HIS A 104 0.82 20.11 -10.15
CA HIS A 104 -0.58 19.98 -10.56
C HIS A 104 -0.93 18.50 -10.77
N TYR A 105 -1.37 17.80 -9.71
CA TYR A 105 -1.80 16.40 -9.80
C TYR A 105 -3.31 16.32 -10.10
N PRO A 106 -3.75 15.93 -11.31
CA PRO A 106 -5.16 16.02 -11.71
C PRO A 106 -6.10 15.11 -10.90
N TYR A 107 -5.55 14.18 -10.12
CA TYR A 107 -6.27 13.26 -9.26
C TYR A 107 -6.40 13.75 -7.81
N TRP A 108 -5.80 14.89 -7.48
CA TRP A 108 -5.68 15.43 -6.14
C TRP A 108 -6.54 16.68 -6.00
N LEU A 109 -7.37 16.69 -4.95
CA LEU A 109 -8.25 17.80 -4.62
C LEU A 109 -8.04 18.22 -3.17
N MET A 110 -7.99 19.52 -2.94
CA MET A 110 -7.79 20.14 -1.64
C MET A 110 -9.05 20.90 -1.23
N SER A 111 -9.40 20.85 0.05
CA SER A 111 -10.44 21.70 0.63
C SER A 111 -10.25 21.89 2.13
N HIS A 112 -10.71 23.02 2.67
CA HIS A 112 -10.72 23.28 4.11
C HIS A 112 -11.86 22.56 4.83
N GLN A 113 -12.92 22.19 4.12
CA GLN A 113 -14.08 21.54 4.71
C GLN A 113 -14.44 20.28 3.94
N VAL A 114 -14.79 19.24 4.67
CA VAL A 114 -15.31 18.01 4.08
C VAL A 114 -16.56 17.57 4.82
N HIS A 115 -17.49 17.01 4.07
CA HIS A 115 -18.55 16.20 4.61
C HIS A 115 -18.10 14.73 4.55
N VAL A 116 -17.97 14.10 5.72
CA VAL A 116 -17.58 12.70 5.82
C VAL A 116 -18.81 11.85 5.54
N VAL A 117 -18.82 11.13 4.42
CA VAL A 117 -20.00 10.37 4.00
C VAL A 117 -20.05 9.03 4.71
N ALA A 118 -18.94 8.28 4.67
CA ALA A 118 -18.83 6.96 5.25
C ALA A 118 -17.36 6.57 5.38
N GLU A 119 -17.06 5.67 6.30
CA GLU A 119 -15.85 4.86 6.22
C GLU A 119 -16.06 3.74 5.20
N THR A 120 -15.00 3.33 4.50
CA THR A 120 -15.01 2.23 3.55
C THR A 120 -13.75 1.39 3.68
N ASP A 121 -13.74 0.22 3.05
CA ASP A 121 -12.67 -0.74 3.27
C ASP A 121 -11.34 -0.27 2.68
N ALA A 122 -10.32 -0.19 3.52
CA ALA A 122 -8.99 0.27 3.13
C ALA A 122 -8.36 -0.60 2.02
N TRP A 123 -8.74 -1.88 1.91
CA TRP A 123 -8.25 -2.77 0.86
C TRP A 123 -8.51 -2.24 -0.55
N ARG A 124 -9.53 -1.39 -0.72
CA ARG A 124 -9.86 -0.76 -2.02
C ARG A 124 -8.71 0.06 -2.59
N ALA A 125 -7.78 0.54 -1.75
CA ALA A 125 -6.57 1.23 -2.18
C ALA A 125 -5.66 0.34 -3.06
N PHE A 126 -5.69 -0.98 -2.90
CA PHE A 126 -4.96 -1.93 -3.75
C PHE A 126 -5.73 -2.31 -5.04
N GLY A 127 -6.91 -1.73 -5.25
CA GLY A 127 -7.76 -1.99 -6.42
C GLY A 127 -8.61 -3.26 -6.30
N HIS A 128 -9.03 -3.80 -7.44
CA HIS A 128 -10.05 -4.87 -7.52
C HIS A 128 -9.72 -6.14 -6.72
N ARG A 129 -8.43 -6.47 -6.58
CA ARG A 129 -7.96 -7.66 -5.83
C ARG A 129 -7.41 -7.30 -4.46
N GLY A 130 -7.64 -6.09 -3.97
CA GLY A 130 -7.00 -5.57 -2.78
C GLY A 130 -7.24 -6.41 -1.53
N GLU A 131 -8.46 -6.90 -1.34
CA GLU A 131 -8.80 -7.80 -0.24
C GLU A 131 -7.97 -9.09 -0.29
N LYS A 132 -7.85 -9.72 -1.47
CA LYS A 132 -7.03 -10.92 -1.66
C LYS A 132 -5.55 -10.65 -1.39
N VAL A 133 -5.04 -9.48 -1.79
CA VAL A 133 -3.65 -9.08 -1.56
C VAL A 133 -3.40 -8.92 -0.05
N LEU A 134 -4.26 -8.20 0.67
CA LEU A 134 -4.11 -8.03 2.12
C LEU A 134 -4.24 -9.36 2.87
N ASN A 135 -5.19 -10.22 2.48
CA ASN A 135 -5.32 -11.55 3.05
C ASN A 135 -4.08 -12.41 2.79
N THR A 136 -3.42 -12.23 1.65
CA THR A 136 -2.16 -12.93 1.34
C THR A 136 -1.03 -12.38 2.22
N ILE A 137 -0.91 -11.07 2.37
CA ILE A 137 0.07 -10.43 3.26
C ILE A 137 -0.12 -10.90 4.71
N ALA A 138 -1.36 -11.03 5.18
CA ALA A 138 -1.64 -11.53 6.52
C ALA A 138 -1.18 -12.99 6.76
N GLN A 139 -1.10 -13.79 5.69
CA GLN A 139 -0.60 -15.18 5.75
C GLN A 139 0.94 -15.26 5.62
N VAL A 140 1.62 -14.21 5.16
CA VAL A 140 3.06 -14.21 4.93
C VAL A 140 3.86 -14.63 6.16
N PRO A 141 3.57 -14.19 7.40
CA PRO A 141 4.33 -14.63 8.57
C PRO A 141 4.31 -16.15 8.79
N ASP A 142 3.16 -16.80 8.63
CA ASP A 142 3.05 -18.26 8.77
C ASP A 142 3.78 -18.98 7.63
N LEU A 143 3.61 -18.49 6.40
CA LEU A 143 4.30 -19.04 5.23
C LEU A 143 5.82 -18.89 5.34
N ALA A 144 6.32 -17.74 5.79
CA ALA A 144 7.75 -17.49 5.97
C ALA A 144 8.37 -18.45 6.99
N ARG A 145 7.67 -18.74 8.10
CA ARG A 145 8.10 -19.77 9.06
C ARG A 145 8.16 -21.16 8.41
N GLN A 146 7.13 -21.55 7.68
CA GLN A 146 7.10 -22.83 6.96
C GLN A 146 8.22 -22.94 5.91
N TRP A 147 8.50 -21.86 5.18
CA TRP A 147 9.60 -21.84 4.21
C TRP A 147 10.97 -21.91 4.88
N ALA A 148 11.15 -21.28 6.03
CA ALA A 148 12.38 -21.38 6.82
C ALA A 148 12.58 -22.80 7.38
N GLU A 149 11.53 -23.43 7.89
CA GLU A 149 11.54 -24.83 8.35
C GLU A 149 11.89 -25.79 7.20
N ALA A 150 11.26 -25.60 6.03
CA ALA A 150 11.55 -26.40 4.84
C ALA A 150 13.01 -26.22 4.38
N TRP A 151 13.53 -24.99 4.46
CA TRP A 151 14.94 -24.73 4.17
C TRP A 151 15.87 -25.41 5.17
N ALA A 152 15.54 -25.38 6.46
CA ALA A 152 16.34 -26.03 7.49
C ALA A 152 16.36 -27.57 7.35
N ALA A 153 15.27 -28.16 6.84
CA ALA A 153 15.17 -29.60 6.61
C ALA A 153 16.04 -30.11 5.44
N ASP A 154 16.22 -29.30 4.38
CA ASP A 154 17.12 -29.60 3.26
C ASP A 154 17.77 -28.31 2.71
N PRO A 155 18.84 -27.80 3.37
CA PRO A 155 19.46 -26.53 2.99
C PRO A 155 20.05 -26.53 1.57
N ASP A 156 20.60 -27.67 1.14
CA ASP A 156 21.25 -27.79 -0.16
C ASP A 156 20.21 -27.90 -1.28
N GLY A 157 19.14 -28.66 -1.08
CA GLY A 157 18.01 -28.71 -1.99
C GLY A 157 17.29 -27.38 -2.10
N ALA A 158 17.02 -26.71 -0.97
CA ALA A 158 16.41 -25.40 -0.96
C ALA A 158 17.27 -24.36 -1.68
N ARG A 159 18.60 -24.31 -1.45
CA ARG A 159 19.50 -23.42 -2.21
C ARG A 159 19.41 -23.64 -3.71
N ARG A 160 19.47 -24.90 -4.17
CA ARG A 160 19.37 -25.21 -5.61
C ARG A 160 18.02 -24.79 -6.19
N GLN A 161 16.93 -25.06 -5.47
CA GLN A 161 15.57 -24.76 -5.93
C GLN A 161 15.32 -23.25 -6.01
N TYR A 162 15.71 -22.49 -4.98
CA TYR A 162 15.58 -21.04 -4.98
C TYR A 162 16.50 -20.38 -6.00
N ALA A 163 17.74 -20.85 -6.17
CA ALA A 163 18.63 -20.32 -7.20
C ALA A 163 18.06 -20.52 -8.62
N ALA A 164 17.55 -21.72 -8.92
CA ALA A 164 16.92 -21.99 -10.22
C ALA A 164 15.64 -21.17 -10.44
N TRP A 165 14.87 -20.92 -9.38
CA TRP A 165 13.69 -20.06 -9.46
C TRP A 165 14.05 -18.58 -9.67
N ASP A 166 15.07 -18.09 -8.96
CA ASP A 166 15.57 -16.72 -9.08
C ASP A 166 16.14 -16.44 -10.48
N GLU A 167 16.96 -17.35 -11.02
CA GLU A 167 17.45 -17.29 -12.40
C GLU A 167 16.30 -17.17 -13.40
N ARG A 168 15.22 -17.95 -13.20
CA ARG A 168 14.03 -17.85 -14.07
C ARG A 168 13.26 -16.54 -13.89
N LEU A 169 13.21 -15.98 -12.69
CA LEU A 169 12.60 -14.66 -12.47
C LEU A 169 13.36 -13.59 -13.25
N ASP A 170 14.68 -13.64 -13.23
CA ASP A 170 15.57 -12.71 -13.92
C ASP A 170 15.49 -12.88 -15.44
N ASP A 171 15.61 -14.11 -15.95
CA ASP A 171 15.52 -14.42 -17.38
C ASP A 171 14.19 -13.97 -17.99
N THR A 172 13.10 -14.18 -17.26
CA THR A 172 11.76 -13.76 -17.70
C THR A 172 11.45 -12.31 -17.37
N ARG A 173 12.32 -11.64 -16.59
CA ARG A 173 12.12 -10.31 -16.04
C ARG A 173 10.75 -10.16 -15.37
N ALA A 174 10.33 -11.21 -14.65
CA ALA A 174 8.99 -11.33 -14.09
C ALA A 174 8.66 -10.19 -13.13
N VAL A 175 9.64 -9.79 -12.30
CA VAL A 175 9.49 -8.70 -11.33
C VAL A 175 9.80 -7.35 -11.97
N THR A 176 10.95 -7.24 -12.65
CA THR A 176 11.53 -5.98 -13.13
C THR A 176 10.82 -5.39 -14.35
N ASP A 177 10.35 -6.22 -15.28
CA ASP A 177 9.59 -5.75 -16.45
C ASP A 177 8.11 -6.06 -16.28
N TRP A 178 7.74 -7.33 -16.12
CA TRP A 178 6.34 -7.73 -16.17
C TRP A 178 5.51 -7.14 -15.04
N ALA A 179 5.88 -7.39 -13.79
CA ALA A 179 5.13 -6.85 -12.66
C ALA A 179 5.19 -5.31 -12.64
N HIS A 180 6.38 -4.73 -12.84
CA HIS A 180 6.57 -3.29 -12.87
C HIS A 180 5.69 -2.57 -13.92
N TRP A 181 5.81 -2.96 -15.20
CA TRP A 181 5.10 -2.29 -16.28
C TRP A 181 3.60 -2.57 -16.23
N LYS A 182 3.16 -3.79 -15.90
CA LYS A 182 1.73 -4.08 -15.74
C LYS A 182 1.13 -3.28 -14.58
N ALA A 183 1.85 -3.13 -13.47
CA ALA A 183 1.41 -2.29 -12.37
C ALA A 183 1.34 -0.81 -12.80
N ARG A 184 2.35 -0.31 -13.53
CA ARG A 184 2.35 1.07 -14.03
C ARG A 184 1.18 1.35 -14.98
N TYR A 185 0.99 0.53 -16.00
CA TYR A 185 -0.08 0.71 -16.99
C TYR A 185 -1.49 0.49 -16.42
N SER A 186 -1.62 -0.26 -15.34
CA SER A 186 -2.89 -0.44 -14.63
C SER A 186 -3.12 0.55 -13.48
N ARG A 187 -2.24 1.55 -13.31
CA ARG A 187 -2.25 2.51 -12.18
C ARG A 187 -2.27 1.82 -10.81
N ARG A 188 -1.48 0.75 -10.67
CA ARG A 188 -1.26 -0.02 -9.45
C ARG A 188 0.20 -0.01 -8.98
N ALA A 189 1.06 0.82 -9.55
CA ALA A 189 2.48 0.88 -9.18
C ALA A 189 2.68 1.20 -7.69
N ALA A 190 1.92 2.15 -7.14
CA ALA A 190 1.94 2.44 -5.72
C ALA A 190 1.43 1.25 -4.88
N GLY A 191 0.33 0.62 -5.30
CA GLY A 191 -0.18 -0.61 -4.67
C GLY A 191 0.84 -1.75 -4.66
N LEU A 192 1.58 -1.94 -5.75
CA LEU A 192 2.65 -2.93 -5.84
C LEU A 192 3.78 -2.61 -4.87
N LYS A 193 4.23 -1.35 -4.84
CA LYS A 193 5.27 -0.88 -3.92
C LYS A 193 4.87 -1.10 -2.46
N THR A 194 3.67 -0.66 -2.06
CA THR A 194 3.16 -0.86 -0.69
C THR A 194 3.04 -2.34 -0.36
N ALA A 195 2.51 -3.17 -1.26
CA ALA A 195 2.40 -4.62 -1.05
C ALA A 195 3.78 -5.26 -0.88
N TYR A 196 4.77 -4.86 -1.67
CA TYR A 196 6.15 -5.33 -1.55
C TYR A 196 6.72 -5.01 -0.19
N THR A 197 6.64 -3.76 0.25
CA THR A 197 7.16 -3.34 1.56
C THR A 197 6.51 -4.13 2.69
N LEU A 198 5.19 -4.29 2.67
CA LEU A 198 4.47 -5.04 3.70
C LEU A 198 4.83 -6.53 3.71
N ALA A 199 4.88 -7.17 2.54
CA ALA A 199 5.22 -8.58 2.42
C ALA A 199 6.68 -8.86 2.80
N SER A 200 7.61 -8.02 2.35
CA SER A 200 9.04 -8.08 2.68
C SER A 200 9.24 -7.99 4.19
N ALA A 201 8.69 -6.96 4.82
CA ALA A 201 8.84 -6.75 6.27
C ALA A 201 8.22 -7.88 7.10
N ALA A 202 7.04 -8.37 6.71
CA ALA A 202 6.38 -9.49 7.38
C ALA A 202 7.19 -10.79 7.25
N ALA A 203 7.72 -11.07 6.06
CA ALA A 203 8.54 -12.25 5.79
C ALA A 203 9.89 -12.19 6.50
N GLU A 204 10.58 -11.05 6.42
CA GLU A 204 11.88 -10.84 7.06
C GLU A 204 11.80 -11.03 8.56
N LYS A 205 10.81 -10.38 9.20
CA LYS A 205 10.59 -10.53 10.63
C LYS A 205 10.33 -11.99 11.00
N ALA A 206 9.39 -12.65 10.32
CA ALA A 206 9.01 -14.02 10.66
C ALA A 206 10.13 -15.04 10.40
N ALA A 207 10.91 -14.89 9.33
CA ALA A 207 12.05 -15.76 9.03
C ALA A 207 13.20 -15.53 10.04
N THR A 208 13.46 -14.28 10.41
CA THR A 208 14.46 -13.92 11.44
C THR A 208 14.05 -14.49 12.80
N ASP A 209 12.79 -14.33 13.19
CA ASP A 209 12.25 -14.86 14.45
C ASP A 209 12.31 -16.42 14.47
N ALA A 210 12.30 -17.07 13.30
CA ALA A 210 12.48 -18.51 13.13
C ALA A 210 13.96 -18.97 13.13
N GLY A 211 14.92 -18.05 13.28
CA GLY A 211 16.35 -18.35 13.31
C GLY A 211 16.98 -18.58 11.94
N ALA A 212 16.36 -18.13 10.84
CA ALA A 212 16.95 -18.23 9.51
C ALA A 212 18.14 -17.26 9.34
N ASP A 213 19.19 -17.71 8.65
CA ASP A 213 20.33 -16.87 8.29
C ASP A 213 19.95 -15.78 7.27
N THR A 214 20.76 -14.72 7.18
CA THR A 214 20.51 -13.54 6.33
C THR A 214 20.19 -13.87 4.87
N ASP A 215 20.91 -14.82 4.27
CA ASP A 215 20.68 -15.20 2.86
C ASP A 215 19.33 -15.92 2.68
N VAL A 216 18.94 -16.73 3.65
CA VAL A 216 17.63 -17.42 3.67
C VAL A 216 16.51 -16.41 3.85
N VAL A 217 16.71 -15.43 4.74
CA VAL A 217 15.78 -14.32 4.95
C VAL A 217 15.57 -13.53 3.65
N ALA A 218 16.65 -13.22 2.92
CA ALA A 218 16.58 -12.51 1.64
C ALA A 218 15.78 -13.30 0.58
N ALA A 219 16.01 -14.61 0.48
CA ALA A 219 15.29 -15.49 -0.44
C ALA A 219 13.79 -15.60 -0.11
N ILE A 220 13.45 -15.77 1.17
CA ILE A 220 12.06 -15.79 1.66
C ILE A 220 11.36 -14.45 1.44
N SER A 221 12.06 -13.34 1.67
CA SER A 221 11.57 -11.99 1.42
C SER A 221 11.28 -11.76 -0.07
N LEU A 222 12.16 -12.20 -0.97
CA LEU A 222 11.91 -12.19 -2.41
C LEU A 222 10.68 -13.02 -2.79
N ARG A 223 10.54 -14.22 -2.25
CA ARG A 223 9.36 -15.08 -2.45
C ARG A 223 8.07 -14.40 -2.03
N ALA A 224 8.06 -13.75 -0.87
CA ALA A 224 6.89 -13.00 -0.38
C ALA A 224 6.52 -11.83 -1.30
N ARG A 225 7.51 -11.06 -1.78
CA ARG A 225 7.28 -9.97 -2.75
C ARG A 225 6.70 -10.49 -4.06
N CYS A 226 7.25 -11.57 -4.59
CA CYS A 226 6.73 -12.20 -5.81
C CYS A 226 5.28 -12.67 -5.63
N LEU A 227 4.99 -13.34 -4.52
CA LEU A 227 3.66 -13.87 -4.21
C LEU A 227 2.60 -12.75 -4.24
N VAL A 228 2.87 -11.62 -3.58
CA VAL A 228 1.92 -10.49 -3.57
C VAL A 228 1.86 -9.77 -4.92
N ALA A 229 2.96 -9.72 -5.69
CA ALA A 229 2.93 -9.24 -7.08
C ALA A 229 1.97 -10.08 -7.93
N GLY A 230 2.11 -11.39 -7.86
CA GLY A 230 1.29 -12.36 -8.58
C GLY A 230 -0.18 -12.25 -8.20
N GLN A 231 -0.50 -12.01 -6.92
CA GLN A 231 -1.87 -11.80 -6.47
C GLN A 231 -2.45 -10.46 -6.92
N LEU A 232 -1.68 -9.36 -6.81
CA LEU A 232 -2.12 -8.01 -7.17
C LEU A 232 -2.36 -7.88 -8.68
N LEU A 233 -1.52 -8.52 -9.49
CA LEU A 233 -1.55 -8.42 -10.95
C LEU A 233 -2.17 -9.64 -11.62
N HIS A 234 -2.79 -10.54 -10.84
CA HIS A 234 -3.39 -11.76 -11.35
C HIS A 234 -4.34 -11.47 -12.51
N ASP A 235 -5.20 -10.45 -12.42
CA ASP A 235 -6.15 -10.08 -13.50
C ASP A 235 -5.49 -9.41 -14.72
N ARG A 236 -4.18 -9.13 -14.67
CA ARG A 236 -3.43 -8.40 -15.72
C ARG A 236 -2.38 -9.25 -16.43
N ILE A 237 -2.12 -10.44 -15.91
CA ILE A 237 -1.16 -11.42 -16.44
C ILE A 237 -1.96 -12.72 -16.67
N CYS A 238 -2.73 -12.78 -17.76
CA CYS A 238 -3.78 -13.81 -17.96
C CYS A 238 -3.93 -14.33 -19.40
N SER A 239 -3.44 -13.61 -20.39
CA SER A 239 -3.96 -13.67 -21.76
C SER A 239 -3.25 -14.67 -22.69
N GLY A 240 -2.14 -15.28 -22.25
CA GLY A 240 -1.43 -16.32 -23.01
C GLY A 240 -0.59 -17.25 -22.13
N GLU A 241 -0.14 -18.38 -22.68
CA GLU A 241 0.67 -19.38 -21.95
C GLU A 241 1.93 -18.78 -21.33
N TYR A 242 2.59 -17.85 -22.03
CA TYR A 242 3.75 -17.14 -21.48
C TYR A 242 3.39 -16.29 -20.26
N GLU A 243 2.31 -15.50 -20.32
CA GLU A 243 1.82 -14.75 -19.15
C GLU A 243 1.45 -15.68 -18.00
N LYS A 244 0.81 -16.82 -18.28
CA LYS A 244 0.51 -17.84 -17.26
C LYS A 244 1.79 -18.36 -16.60
N SER A 245 2.86 -18.60 -17.37
CA SER A 245 4.15 -19.02 -16.80
C SER A 245 4.79 -17.95 -15.92
N ILE A 246 4.71 -16.67 -16.31
CA ILE A 246 5.20 -15.55 -15.49
C ILE A 246 4.40 -15.45 -14.20
N ARG A 247 3.08 -15.59 -14.28
CA ARG A 247 2.23 -15.59 -13.09
C ARG A 247 2.55 -16.77 -12.17
N ALA A 248 2.78 -17.96 -12.71
CA ALA A 248 3.16 -19.14 -11.94
C ALA A 248 4.52 -18.94 -11.24
N LEU A 249 5.47 -18.29 -11.92
CA LEU A 249 6.76 -17.88 -11.34
C LEU A 249 6.57 -16.88 -10.19
N LEU A 250 5.79 -15.82 -10.39
CA LEU A 250 5.49 -14.82 -9.35
C LEU A 250 4.78 -15.46 -8.15
N LEU A 251 3.85 -16.38 -8.38
CA LEU A 251 3.16 -17.09 -7.30
C LEU A 251 4.06 -18.09 -6.56
N GLY A 252 5.29 -18.35 -7.03
CA GLY A 252 6.22 -19.27 -6.39
C GLY A 252 5.81 -20.75 -6.48
N THR A 253 4.88 -21.10 -7.36
CA THR A 253 4.29 -22.46 -7.46
C THR A 253 5.34 -23.57 -7.67
N GLN A 254 6.46 -23.24 -8.30
CA GLN A 254 7.57 -24.18 -8.54
C GLN A 254 8.38 -24.46 -7.28
N LEU A 255 8.31 -23.59 -6.27
CA LEU A 255 8.92 -23.78 -4.95
C LEU A 255 8.06 -24.67 -4.05
N ASP A 256 6.78 -24.88 -4.38
CA ASP A 256 5.84 -25.73 -3.62
C ASP A 256 5.89 -27.21 -4.05
N THR A 257 6.59 -27.51 -5.15
CA THR A 257 6.72 -28.88 -5.66
C THR A 257 8.06 -29.45 -5.21
N PRO A 258 8.11 -30.59 -4.49
CA PRO A 258 9.38 -31.21 -4.12
C PRO A 258 10.13 -31.61 -5.39
N THR A 259 11.40 -31.22 -5.49
CA THR A 259 12.26 -31.63 -6.61
C THR A 259 12.50 -33.14 -6.47
N PRO A 260 12.16 -33.97 -7.47
CA PRO A 260 12.44 -35.41 -7.38
C PRO A 260 13.94 -35.62 -7.20
N VAL A 261 14.31 -36.34 -6.14
CA VAL A 261 15.69 -36.74 -5.89
C VAL A 261 16.10 -37.63 -7.05
N ALA A 262 17.16 -37.24 -7.78
CA ALA A 262 17.74 -38.09 -8.82
C ALA A 262 18.18 -39.41 -8.17
N ALA A 263 17.65 -40.53 -8.68
CA ALA A 263 17.98 -41.88 -8.26
C ALA A 263 19.42 -42.26 -8.63
#